data_AF-B8IGX2-F1
#
_entry.id   AF-B8IGX2-F1
#
_cell.length_a   1.000
_cell.length_b   1.000
_cell.length_c   1.000
_cell.angle_alpha   90.00
_cell.angle_beta   90.00
_cell.angle_gamma   90.00
#
_symmetry.space_group_name_H-M   'P 1'
#
loop_
_entity.id
_entity.type
_entity.pdbx_description
1 polymer ?
#
loop_
_entity_poly.entity_id
_entity_poly.type
_entity_poly.pdbx_seq_one_letter_code
_entity_poly.pdbx_strand_id
1 'polypeptide(L)'
;MSITAERKTALIKEYARGGADTGSPEVQIAILTERIANLTGHFKTHTKDNHSRRGLLKLVSQRRSLLDYLKRKDEARYRALIERLGIRR
;
A
#
# COMPACT_ATOMS: atom_id res chain seq x y z
N MET A 1 10.63 6.94 -0.37
CA MET A 1 11.17 6.82 0.99
C MET A 1 10.50 5.67 1.75
N SER A 2 11.16 5.15 2.78
CA SER A 2 10.54 4.20 3.72
C SER A 2 9.50 4.89 4.58
N ILE A 3 8.61 4.12 5.20
CA ILE A 3 7.64 4.59 6.19
C ILE A 3 8.31 4.47 7.57
N THR A 4 8.06 5.43 8.46
CA THR A 4 8.52 5.36 9.85
C THR A 4 7.85 4.20 10.59
N ALA A 5 8.50 3.70 11.66
CA ALA A 5 7.93 2.63 12.47
C ALA A 5 6.57 3.02 13.06
N GLU A 6 6.45 4.25 13.56
CA GLU A 6 5.22 4.81 14.12
C GLU A 6 4.09 4.85 13.11
N ARG A 7 4.34 5.38 11.90
CA ARG A 7 3.32 5.46 10.86
C ARG A 7 2.92 4.06 10.37
N LYS A 8 3.86 3.12 10.30
CA LYS A 8 3.55 1.71 10.01
C LYS A 8 2.61 1.12 11.06
N THR A 9 2.88 1.33 12.35
CA THR A 9 2.01 0.86 13.43
C THR A 9 0.63 1.50 13.38
N ALA A 10 0.55 2.80 13.06
CA ALA A 10 -0.72 3.48 12.86
C ALA A 10 -1.54 2.86 11.71
N LEU A 11 -0.91 2.60 10.56
CA LEU A 11 -1.55 1.93 9.42
C LEU A 11 -2.00 0.50 9.75
N ILE A 12 -1.21 -0.25 10.52
CA ILE A 12 -1.62 -1.59 10.98
C ILE A 12 -2.89 -1.48 11.82
N LYS A 13 -2.91 -0.61 12.84
CA LYS A 13 -4.10 -0.42 13.70
C LYS A 13 -5.33 0.03 12.91
N GLU A 14 -5.12 0.89 11.92
CA GLU A 14 -6.19 1.49 11.14
C GLU A 14 -6.86 0.52 10.14
N TYR A 15 -6.08 -0.42 9.57
CA TYR A 15 -6.52 -1.34 8.52
C TYR A 15 -6.56 -2.81 8.96
N ALA A 16 -6.20 -3.11 10.21
CA ALA A 16 -6.36 -4.42 10.82
C ALA A 16 -7.84 -4.84 10.86
N ARG A 17 -8.09 -6.12 10.58
CA ARG A 17 -9.43 -6.72 10.66
C ARG A 17 -9.84 -7.12 12.07
N GLY A 18 -8.90 -7.12 13.01
CA GLY A 18 -9.11 -7.48 14.40
C GLY A 18 -7.85 -7.24 15.23
N GLY A 19 -7.94 -7.38 16.56
CA GLY A 19 -6.87 -6.99 17.48
C GLY A 19 -5.52 -7.71 17.27
N ALA A 20 -5.53 -8.92 16.74
CA ALA A 20 -4.33 -9.71 16.45
C ALA A 20 -3.88 -9.65 14.98
N ASP A 21 -4.51 -8.83 14.14
CA ASP A 21 -4.18 -8.73 12.72
C ASP A 21 -2.99 -7.79 12.47
N THR A 22 -1.85 -8.38 12.14
CA THR A 22 -0.61 -7.64 11.85
C THR A 22 -0.20 -7.72 10.37
N GLY A 23 -1.00 -8.37 9.52
CA GLY A 23 -0.51 -8.80 8.20
C GLY A 23 -1.57 -9.20 7.20
N SER A 24 -2.84 -8.87 7.40
CA SER A 24 -3.86 -9.05 6.37
C SER A 24 -3.52 -8.31 5.07
N PRO A 25 -4.15 -8.73 3.94
CA PRO A 25 -4.01 -8.01 2.67
C PRO A 25 -4.31 -6.51 2.82
N GLU A 26 -5.33 -6.13 3.58
CA GLU A 26 -5.70 -4.74 3.85
C GLU A 26 -4.54 -3.94 4.45
N VAL A 27 -3.96 -4.45 5.54
CA VAL A 27 -2.81 -3.85 6.22
C VAL A 27 -1.62 -3.72 5.27
N GLN A 28 -1.29 -4.79 4.54
CA GLN A 28 -0.16 -4.78 3.61
C GLN A 28 -0.38 -3.79 2.45
N ILE A 29 -1.58 -3.75 1.88
CA ILE A 29 -1.94 -2.83 0.79
C ILE A 29 -1.90 -1.39 1.28
N ALA A 30 -2.35 -1.10 2.51
CA ALA A 30 -2.26 0.23 3.09
C ALA A 30 -0.80 0.69 3.26
N ILE A 31 0.06 -0.17 3.83
CA ILE A 31 1.50 0.11 3.97
C ILE A 31 2.16 0.32 2.60
N LEU A 32 1.87 -0.53 1.60
CA LEU A 32 2.39 -0.37 0.25
C LEU A 32 1.91 0.94 -0.39
N THR A 33 0.65 1.31 -0.17
CA THR A 33 0.05 2.54 -0.72
C THR A 33 0.73 3.79 -0.18
N GLU A 34 0.93 3.87 1.13
CA GLU A 34 1.67 4.96 1.77
C GLU A 34 3.11 5.04 1.23
N ARG A 35 3.79 3.89 1.09
CA ARG A 35 5.18 3.85 0.58
C ARG A 35 5.26 4.31 -0.88
N ILE A 36 4.29 3.91 -1.70
CA ILE A 36 4.15 4.34 -3.09
C ILE A 36 3.93 5.86 -3.13
N ALA A 37 3.02 6.42 -2.32
CA ALA A 37 2.77 7.85 -2.26
C ALA A 37 4.04 8.65 -1.89
N ASN A 38 4.77 8.19 -0.86
CA ASN A 38 6.02 8.83 -0.42
C ASN A 38 7.11 8.79 -1.49
N LEU A 39 7.23 7.67 -2.22
CA LEU A 39 8.17 7.56 -3.34
C LEU A 39 7.76 8.44 -4.53
N THR A 40 6.47 8.48 -4.86
CA THR A 40 5.95 9.36 -5.92
C THR A 40 6.22 10.84 -5.60
N GLY A 41 6.04 11.26 -4.34
CA GLY A 41 6.38 12.61 -3.88
C GLY A 41 7.88 12.90 -4.03
N HIS A 42 8.75 11.99 -3.58
CA HIS A 42 10.21 12.09 -3.70
C HIS A 42 10.68 12.32 -5.15
N PHE A 43 10.07 11.63 -6.12
CA PHE A 43 10.48 11.77 -7.52
C PHE A 43 10.09 13.12 -8.16
N LYS A 44 9.24 13.93 -7.51
CA LYS A 44 8.96 15.29 -7.99
C LYS A 44 10.19 16.20 -7.89
N THR A 45 10.99 16.04 -6.83
CA THR A 45 12.24 16.78 -6.63
C THR A 45 13.46 16.01 -7.14
N HIS A 46 13.45 14.68 -7.02
CA HIS A 46 14.56 13.80 -7.42
C HIS A 46 14.28 13.09 -8.75
N THR A 47 14.11 13.86 -9.82
CA THR A 47 13.68 13.34 -11.13
C THR A 47 14.66 12.33 -11.75
N LYS A 48 15.95 12.43 -11.44
CA LYS A 48 17.03 11.55 -11.95
C LYS A 48 17.23 10.26 -11.15
N ASP A 49 16.50 10.05 -10.06
CA ASP A 49 16.59 8.83 -9.25
C ASP A 49 15.84 7.65 -9.91
N ASN A 50 16.42 7.15 -11.00
CA ASN A 50 15.88 6.03 -11.78
C ASN A 50 15.96 4.70 -11.03
N HIS A 51 16.97 4.52 -10.19
CA HIS A 51 17.16 3.30 -9.41
C HIS A 51 15.99 3.09 -8.43
N SER A 52 15.66 4.09 -7.64
CA SER A 52 14.52 4.01 -6.72
C SER A 52 13.19 3.94 -7.47
N ARG A 53 13.08 4.56 -8.66
CA ARG A 53 11.86 4.48 -9.49
C ARG A 53 11.58 3.05 -9.96
N ARG A 54 12.62 2.27 -10.29
CA ARG A 54 12.46 0.83 -10.54
C ARG A 54 11.93 0.09 -9.31
N GLY A 55 12.41 0.45 -8.11
CA GLY A 55 11.88 -0.06 -6.85
C GLY A 55 10.39 0.28 -6.63
N LEU A 56 9.99 1.50 -6.94
CA LEU A 56 8.59 1.93 -6.91
C LEU A 56 7.69 1.04 -7.78
N LEU A 57 8.10 0.75 -9.02
CA LEU A 57 7.33 -0.10 -9.92
C LEU A 57 7.12 -1.51 -9.37
N LYS A 58 8.12 -2.07 -8.67
CA LYS A 58 7.97 -3.36 -7.97
C LYS A 58 6.91 -3.29 -6.88
N LEU A 59 6.90 -2.23 -6.08
CA LEU A 59 5.88 -2.02 -5.03
C LEU A 59 4.47 -1.87 -5.62
N VAL A 60 4.33 -1.15 -6.73
CA VAL A 60 3.05 -1.03 -7.46
C VAL A 60 2.56 -2.39 -7.94
N SER A 61 3.45 -3.22 -8.48
CA SER A 61 3.13 -4.59 -8.90
C SER A 61 2.71 -5.48 -7.72
N GLN A 62 3.44 -5.42 -6.60
CA GLN A 62 3.10 -6.16 -5.38
C GLN A 62 1.73 -5.76 -4.84
N ARG A 63 1.44 -4.45 -4.75
CA ARG A 63 0.12 -3.95 -4.34
C ARG A 63 -0.97 -4.42 -5.30
N ARG A 64 -0.68 -4.49 -6.60
CA ARG A 64 -1.62 -5.02 -7.60
C ARG A 64 -1.97 -6.47 -7.33
N SER A 65 -0.96 -7.33 -7.15
CA SER A 65 -1.14 -8.75 -6.86
C SER A 65 -1.98 -8.99 -5.58
N LEU A 66 -1.73 -8.22 -4.51
CA LEU A 66 -2.50 -8.33 -3.27
C LEU A 66 -3.97 -7.91 -3.44
N LEU A 67 -4.23 -6.84 -4.18
CA LEU A 67 -5.58 -6.39 -4.50
C LEU A 67 -6.33 -7.39 -5.39
N ASP A 68 -5.65 -8.00 -6.37
CA ASP A 68 -6.23 -9.04 -7.23
C ASP A 68 -6.53 -10.31 -6.42
N TYR A 69 -5.68 -10.65 -5.44
CA TYR A 69 -5.98 -11.70 -4.46
C TYR A 69 -7.20 -11.36 -3.61
N LEU A 70 -7.25 -10.15 -3.04
CA LEU A 70 -8.36 -9.72 -2.18
C LEU A 70 -9.68 -9.73 -2.96
N LYS A 71 -9.70 -9.20 -4.20
CA LYS A 71 -10.88 -9.21 -5.06
C LYS A 71 -11.42 -10.61 -5.32
N ARG A 72 -10.53 -11.60 -5.55
CA ARG A 72 -10.92 -13.00 -5.75
C ARG A 72 -11.43 -13.68 -4.48
N LYS A 73 -10.99 -13.22 -3.30
CA LYS A 73 -11.38 -13.81 -2.02
C LYS A 73 -12.63 -13.18 -1.44
N ASP A 74 -12.77 -11.88 -1.57
CA ASP A 74 -13.88 -11.11 -1.01
C ASP A 74 -14.00 -9.79 -1.78
N GLU A 75 -15.00 -9.71 -2.65
CA GLU A 75 -15.22 -8.53 -3.47
C GLU A 75 -15.67 -7.32 -2.65
N ALA A 76 -16.44 -7.53 -1.57
CA ALA A 76 -16.92 -6.46 -0.72
C ALA A 76 -15.75 -5.78 0.02
N ARG A 77 -14.85 -6.59 0.61
CA ARG A 77 -13.62 -6.10 1.24
C ARG A 77 -12.71 -5.39 0.25
N TYR A 78 -12.58 -5.94 -0.96
CA TYR A 78 -11.82 -5.28 -2.02
C TYR A 78 -12.37 -3.89 -2.35
N ARG A 79 -13.69 -3.75 -2.57
CA ARG A 79 -14.33 -2.48 -2.91
C ARG A 79 -14.16 -1.45 -1.79
N ALA A 80 -14.45 -1.85 -0.55
CA ALA A 80 -14.28 -0.98 0.61
C ALA A 80 -12.82 -0.51 0.76
N LEU A 81 -11.85 -1.39 0.53
CA LEU A 81 -10.44 -1.06 0.65
C LEU A 81 -9.96 -0.07 -0.44
N ILE A 82 -10.34 -0.29 -1.70
CA ILE A 82 -9.91 0.62 -2.79
C ILE A 82 -10.53 2.01 -2.64
N GLU A 83 -11.78 2.10 -2.17
CA GLU A 83 -12.46 3.36 -1.91
C GLU A 83 -11.76 4.10 -0.77
N ARG A 84 -11.56 3.42 0.37
CA ARG A 84 -10.88 3.99 1.55
C ARG A 84 -9.46 4.45 1.26
N LEU A 85 -8.73 3.77 0.38
CA LEU A 85 -7.35 4.14 0.00
C LEU A 85 -7.27 5.05 -1.23
N GLY A 86 -8.39 5.41 -1.87
CA GLY A 86 -8.41 6.22 -3.09
C GLY A 86 -7.68 5.56 -4.28
N ILE A 87 -7.66 4.22 -4.35
CA ILE A 87 -6.97 3.48 -5.42
C ILE A 87 -7.89 3.35 -6.62
N ARG A 88 -7.52 3.99 -7.73
CA ARG A 88 -8.20 3.81 -9.02
C ARG A 88 -7.79 2.49 -9.67
N ARG A 89 -8.77 1.80 -10.25
CA ARG A 89 -8.66 0.46 -10.84
C ARG A 89 -9.46 0.40 -12.13
#